data_AF-A0A139RNB2-F1
#
_entry.id   AF-A0A139RNB2-F1
#
_cell.length_a   1.000
_cell.length_b   1.000
_cell.length_c   1.000
_cell.angle_alpha   90.00
_cell.angle_beta   90.00
_cell.angle_gamma   90.00
#
_symmetry.space_group_name_H-M   'P 1'
#
loop_
_entity.id
_entity.type
_entity.pdbx_description
1 polymer ?
#
loop_
_entity_poly.entity_id
_entity_poly.type
_entity_poly.pdbx_seq_one_letter_code
_entity_poly.pdbx_strand_id
1 'polypeptide(L)'
;MYEYRVRIHYHRKDGLYESCSFAKQELGSLTSLTCQEDYFGRVFDFVEESSKPLDFLTFMVEKDQLGREYLIRFNYYSLPTEVWILEGDDTVYYSENPAIASPCYKDRNPFAFDKAFHSESFDHHWGYQGELGYSISDYQTSFKLWAPTATAVQVVVYENTSNDAPIWKTFNLERGNSYSYSHKYNTIGVWSLALDENLAGKAYQYRIEFPHHQTLTRDPYTIATSPDGKHSVILSQQDRQVEGFKVKHGVDAHWRLENPCKAVICEMHIRDFTKSPTSGVPENLRGTFLGAAQTGTVNQYGQATAFDYIKELGCNYVQLQPIFDRHKEYDEDGNVTYNWGYDPQNYNAPEPSFSSNPDDPGQVIRDLKTMIQAYHDAGIGVIMDVVYNHTFSTVDAPFQITVPDYYYRMNPDGTFQNGTGVGNETASEHEMYRKYMIDSLLYWVKEYNIDGFRFDLMGIHDVKTMQAIRWALDEVDPRIITYGEGWDMGTGLAPYDKAKKDNAYQMPNMDSLMMISVMPSKEEKFMAQSRQDLLVVLLQNRL
;
A
#
# COMPACT_ATOMS: atom_id res chain seq x y z
N MET A 1 -25.46 -10.16 -12.45
CA MET A 1 -25.30 -11.51 -11.85
C MET A 1 -23.92 -11.52 -11.24
N TYR A 2 -23.78 -11.97 -9.99
CA TYR A 2 -22.48 -12.06 -9.33
C TYR A 2 -21.75 -13.31 -9.86
N GLU A 3 -20.45 -13.17 -10.12
CA GLU A 3 -19.58 -14.24 -10.59
C GLU A 3 -18.40 -14.37 -9.62
N TYR A 4 -18.37 -15.46 -8.84
CA TYR A 4 -17.29 -15.73 -7.89
C TYR A 4 -16.34 -16.74 -8.49
N ARG A 5 -15.09 -16.33 -8.71
CA ARG A 5 -14.04 -17.24 -9.19
C ARG A 5 -13.49 -18.04 -8.01
N VAL A 6 -13.57 -19.37 -8.09
CA VAL A 6 -13.16 -20.26 -7.00
C VAL A 6 -12.12 -21.26 -7.50
N ARG A 7 -11.04 -21.38 -6.73
CA ARG A 7 -10.06 -22.45 -6.86
C ARG A 7 -9.93 -23.21 -5.53
N ILE A 8 -10.07 -24.53 -5.58
CA ILE A 8 -9.96 -25.40 -4.40
C ILE A 8 -8.83 -26.38 -4.64
N HIS A 9 -7.89 -26.47 -3.72
CA HIS A 9 -6.85 -27.48 -3.66
C HIS A 9 -7.17 -28.50 -2.58
N TYR A 10 -7.22 -29.78 -2.92
CA TYR A 10 -7.53 -30.86 -1.99
C TYR A 10 -6.41 -31.89 -1.90
N HIS A 11 -5.89 -32.09 -0.69
CA HIS A 11 -4.80 -33.02 -0.43
C HIS A 11 -5.25 -34.27 0.34
N ARG A 12 -4.74 -35.42 -0.09
CA ARG A 12 -4.79 -36.69 0.65
C ARG A 12 -3.39 -37.24 0.81
N LYS A 13 -3.06 -37.61 2.04
CA LYS A 13 -1.71 -38.10 2.39
C LYS A 13 -1.38 -39.45 1.75
N ASP A 14 -2.41 -40.29 1.51
CA ASP A 14 -2.28 -41.60 0.87
C ASP A 14 -2.31 -41.54 -0.68
N GLY A 15 -2.66 -40.38 -1.26
CA GLY A 15 -2.79 -40.19 -2.71
C GLY A 15 -3.94 -40.96 -3.37
N LEU A 16 -4.85 -41.60 -2.62
CA LEU A 16 -5.88 -42.48 -3.16
C LEU A 16 -7.17 -41.74 -3.54
N TYR A 17 -7.06 -40.73 -4.41
CA TYR A 17 -8.18 -39.86 -4.78
C TYR A 17 -9.32 -40.54 -5.54
N GLU A 18 -9.08 -41.66 -6.22
CA GLU A 18 -10.12 -42.41 -6.97
C GLU A 18 -11.23 -42.99 -6.08
N SER A 19 -10.98 -43.06 -4.76
CA SER A 19 -11.99 -43.45 -3.77
C SER A 19 -12.88 -42.29 -3.31
N CYS A 20 -12.66 -41.07 -3.83
CA CYS A 20 -13.41 -39.88 -3.48
C CYS A 20 -14.37 -39.45 -4.59
N SER A 21 -15.53 -38.92 -4.19
CA SER A 21 -16.34 -38.04 -5.02
C SER A 21 -16.30 -36.62 -4.46
N PHE A 22 -16.38 -35.62 -5.35
CA PHE A 22 -16.28 -34.21 -5.00
C PHE A 22 -17.49 -33.46 -5.52
N ALA A 23 -18.08 -32.62 -4.69
CA ALA A 23 -19.23 -31.83 -5.08
C ALA A 23 -19.24 -30.46 -4.38
N LYS A 24 -19.92 -29.49 -4.99
CA LYS A 24 -20.33 -28.26 -4.32
C LYS A 24 -21.82 -28.34 -3.97
N GLN A 25 -22.21 -27.70 -2.88
CA GLN A 25 -23.61 -27.51 -2.54
C GLN A 25 -24.04 -26.06 -2.79
N GLU A 26 -25.17 -25.90 -3.47
CA GLU A 26 -25.77 -24.60 -3.77
C GLU A 26 -27.28 -24.68 -3.52
N LEU A 27 -27.83 -23.84 -2.63
CA LEU A 27 -29.28 -23.74 -2.37
C LEU A 27 -29.98 -25.11 -2.13
N GLY A 28 -29.27 -26.08 -1.56
CA GLY A 28 -29.77 -27.44 -1.30
C GLY A 28 -29.59 -28.45 -2.45
N SER A 29 -29.06 -28.00 -3.60
CA SER A 29 -28.66 -28.82 -4.74
C SER A 29 -27.18 -29.21 -4.65
N LEU A 30 -26.86 -30.41 -5.13
CA LEU A 30 -25.55 -31.04 -5.08
C LEU A 30 -25.00 -31.12 -6.52
N THR A 31 -23.88 -30.47 -6.79
CA THR A 31 -23.27 -30.45 -8.12
C THR A 31 -21.90 -31.11 -8.08
N SER A 32 -21.73 -32.22 -8.79
CA SER A 32 -20.44 -32.90 -8.91
C SER A 32 -19.40 -32.00 -9.59
N LEU A 33 -18.18 -32.03 -9.07
CA LEU A 33 -17.06 -31.24 -9.59
C LEU A 33 -16.08 -32.14 -10.33
N THR A 34 -15.53 -31.63 -11.43
CA THR A 34 -14.40 -32.22 -12.15
C THR A 34 -13.11 -31.61 -11.65
N CYS A 35 -12.06 -32.42 -11.49
CA CYS A 35 -10.75 -31.98 -11.00
C CYS A 35 -9.65 -32.17 -12.03
N GLN A 36 -8.58 -31.41 -11.83
CA GLN A 36 -7.25 -31.68 -12.39
C GLN A 36 -6.32 -32.11 -11.26
N GLU A 37 -5.08 -32.44 -11.58
CA GLU A 37 -4.01 -32.70 -10.60
C GLU A 37 -2.96 -31.60 -10.67
N ASP A 38 -2.43 -31.23 -9.52
CA ASP A 38 -1.29 -30.33 -9.38
C ASP A 38 -0.29 -30.85 -8.33
N TYR A 39 0.68 -30.02 -7.95
CA TYR A 39 1.69 -30.40 -6.95
C TYR A 39 1.09 -30.65 -5.55
N PHE A 40 -0.03 -29.99 -5.22
CA PHE A 40 -0.68 -30.11 -3.93
C PHE A 40 -1.60 -31.32 -3.87
N GLY A 41 -2.34 -31.61 -4.94
CA GLY A 41 -3.26 -32.75 -4.99
C GLY A 41 -4.27 -32.64 -6.12
N ARG A 42 -5.57 -32.68 -5.78
CA ARG A 42 -6.65 -32.40 -6.74
C ARG A 42 -6.99 -30.92 -6.70
N VAL A 43 -7.05 -30.30 -7.88
CA VAL A 43 -7.44 -28.89 -8.03
C VAL A 43 -8.77 -28.77 -8.77
N PHE A 44 -9.61 -27.84 -8.32
CA PHE A 44 -10.92 -27.56 -8.88
C PHE A 44 -11.01 -26.07 -9.20
N ASP A 45 -11.31 -25.74 -10.45
CA ASP A 45 -11.50 -24.37 -10.93
C ASP A 45 -12.93 -24.22 -11.48
N PHE A 46 -13.69 -23.26 -10.96
CA PHE A 46 -15.02 -22.95 -11.45
C PHE A 46 -15.44 -21.52 -11.12
N VAL A 47 -16.54 -21.08 -11.74
CA VAL A 47 -17.23 -19.83 -11.41
C VAL A 47 -18.55 -20.18 -10.75
N GLU A 48 -18.76 -19.64 -9.55
CA GLU A 48 -20.06 -19.69 -8.88
C GLU A 48 -20.87 -18.46 -9.29
N GLU A 49 -21.97 -18.69 -10.01
CA GLU A 49 -22.88 -17.63 -10.42
C GLU A 49 -24.01 -17.47 -9.41
N SER A 50 -24.38 -16.23 -9.08
CA SER A 50 -25.53 -15.99 -8.21
C SER A 50 -26.28 -14.72 -8.56
N SER A 51 -27.60 -14.75 -8.35
CA SER A 51 -28.46 -13.57 -8.44
C SER A 51 -28.37 -12.66 -7.20
N LYS A 52 -27.80 -13.16 -6.09
CA LYS A 52 -27.62 -12.45 -4.82
C LYS A 52 -26.18 -12.60 -4.31
N PRO A 53 -25.68 -11.70 -3.47
CA PRO A 53 -24.39 -11.89 -2.82
C PRO A 53 -24.34 -13.22 -2.05
N LEU A 54 -23.24 -13.94 -2.19
CA LEU A 54 -22.92 -15.15 -1.43
C LEU A 54 -21.76 -14.88 -0.48
N ASP A 55 -21.89 -15.36 0.76
CA ASP A 55 -20.82 -15.29 1.76
C ASP A 55 -19.99 -16.59 1.79
N PHE A 56 -20.64 -17.73 1.48
CA PHE A 56 -20.04 -19.06 1.61
C PHE A 56 -20.41 -20.00 0.47
N LEU A 57 -19.55 -20.98 0.26
CA LEU A 57 -19.72 -22.17 -0.57
C LEU A 57 -19.44 -23.41 0.28
N THR A 58 -20.29 -24.44 0.20
CA THR A 58 -19.99 -25.73 0.81
C THR A 58 -19.33 -26.66 -0.22
N PHE A 59 -18.09 -27.05 0.06
CA PHE A 59 -17.37 -28.08 -0.69
C PHE A 59 -17.47 -29.41 0.06
N MET A 60 -17.84 -30.48 -0.64
CA MET A 60 -18.07 -31.79 -0.06
C MET A 60 -17.17 -32.83 -0.69
N VAL A 61 -16.59 -33.66 0.17
CA VAL A 61 -15.79 -34.82 -0.20
C VAL A 61 -16.46 -36.05 0.38
N GLU A 62 -16.88 -36.98 -0.49
CA GLU A 62 -17.43 -38.27 -0.08
C GLU A 62 -16.36 -39.36 -0.28
N LYS A 63 -16.15 -40.17 0.74
CA LYS A 63 -15.23 -41.33 0.71
C LYS A 63 -15.88 -42.48 1.46
N ASP A 64 -15.97 -43.65 0.85
CA ASP A 64 -16.53 -44.86 1.49
C ASP A 64 -17.91 -44.64 2.16
N GLN A 65 -18.80 -43.86 1.52
CA GLN A 65 -20.13 -43.44 2.03
C GLN A 65 -20.11 -42.51 3.25
N LEU A 66 -18.94 -42.00 3.64
CA LEU A 66 -18.77 -40.93 4.62
C LEU A 66 -18.52 -39.61 3.88
N GLY A 67 -19.45 -38.67 4.01
CA GLY A 67 -19.31 -37.31 3.51
C GLY A 67 -18.66 -36.40 4.55
N ARG A 68 -17.73 -35.56 4.11
CA ARG A 68 -17.19 -34.44 4.88
C ARG A 68 -17.45 -33.13 4.16
N GLU A 69 -17.92 -32.15 4.89
CA GLU A 69 -18.25 -30.82 4.38
C GLU A 69 -17.19 -29.80 4.84
N TYR A 70 -16.81 -28.92 3.94
CA TYR A 70 -15.92 -27.80 4.20
C TYR A 70 -16.62 -26.51 3.79
N LEU A 71 -16.78 -25.60 4.73
CA LEU A 71 -17.40 -24.30 4.49
C LEU A 71 -16.34 -23.30 4.04
N ILE A 72 -16.38 -22.92 2.78
CA ILE A 72 -15.46 -21.96 2.17
C ILE A 72 -16.13 -20.59 2.18
N ARG A 73 -15.57 -19.65 2.94
CA ARG A 73 -15.90 -18.22 2.84
C ARG A 73 -15.34 -17.63 1.55
N PHE A 74 -16.14 -16.87 0.82
CA PHE A 74 -15.66 -16.09 -0.32
C PHE A 74 -14.80 -14.91 0.12
N ASN A 75 -13.81 -14.55 -0.70
CA ASN A 75 -13.16 -13.25 -0.61
C ASN A 75 -14.13 -12.12 -0.98
N TYR A 76 -13.78 -10.87 -0.65
CA TYR A 76 -14.59 -9.71 -1.03
C TYR A 76 -14.82 -9.67 -2.54
N TYR A 77 -16.07 -9.54 -2.97
CA TYR A 77 -16.39 -9.54 -4.39
C TYR A 77 -15.74 -8.34 -5.11
N SER A 78 -15.10 -8.51 -6.26
CA SER A 78 -15.03 -9.70 -7.14
C SER A 78 -13.70 -10.47 -7.06
N LEU A 79 -12.98 -10.36 -5.94
CA LEU A 79 -11.68 -11.01 -5.78
C LEU A 79 -11.82 -12.54 -5.86
N PRO A 80 -10.87 -13.22 -6.54
CA PRO A 80 -10.87 -14.68 -6.59
C PRO A 80 -10.69 -15.27 -5.19
N THR A 81 -11.34 -16.41 -4.96
CA THR A 81 -11.20 -17.20 -3.73
C THR A 81 -10.40 -18.46 -4.03
N GLU A 82 -9.21 -18.58 -3.44
CA GLU A 82 -8.35 -19.76 -3.55
C GLU A 82 -8.14 -20.36 -2.17
N VAL A 83 -8.37 -21.66 -2.02
CA VAL A 83 -8.26 -22.35 -0.73
C VAL A 83 -7.57 -23.71 -0.84
N TRP A 84 -6.94 -24.13 0.26
CA TRP A 84 -6.28 -25.42 0.42
C TRP A 84 -6.94 -26.20 1.55
N ILE A 85 -7.31 -27.45 1.27
CA ILE A 85 -8.04 -28.35 2.15
C ILE A 85 -7.27 -29.66 2.24
N LEU A 86 -7.10 -30.19 3.45
CA LEU A 86 -6.38 -31.44 3.70
C LEU A 86 -7.28 -32.47 4.38
N GLU A 87 -7.24 -33.72 3.90
CA GLU A 87 -7.90 -34.84 4.58
C GLU A 87 -7.36 -35.01 6.01
N GLY A 88 -8.27 -35.08 6.98
CA GLY A 88 -7.91 -35.20 8.40
C GLY A 88 -7.64 -33.87 9.12
N ASP A 89 -7.67 -32.74 8.40
CA ASP A 89 -7.67 -31.38 8.97
C ASP A 89 -9.07 -30.77 8.80
N ASP A 90 -9.60 -30.11 9.84
CA ASP A 90 -10.89 -29.40 9.76
C ASP A 90 -10.73 -27.97 9.21
N THR A 91 -9.50 -27.49 9.10
CA THR A 91 -9.18 -26.13 8.67
C THR A 91 -9.26 -26.01 7.16
N VAL A 92 -9.97 -24.99 6.67
CA VAL A 92 -9.87 -24.50 5.30
C VAL A 92 -8.81 -23.40 5.28
N TYR A 93 -7.70 -23.63 4.58
CA TYR A 93 -6.61 -22.68 4.50
C TYR A 93 -6.79 -21.73 3.31
N TYR A 94 -6.47 -20.45 3.49
CA TYR A 94 -6.60 -19.37 2.50
C TYR A 94 -5.25 -18.89 1.95
N SER A 95 -4.18 -19.55 2.37
CA SER A 95 -2.85 -19.42 1.78
C SER A 95 -2.19 -20.81 1.75
N GLU A 96 -1.32 -21.01 0.76
CA GLU A 96 -0.53 -22.23 0.58
C GLU A 96 0.38 -22.50 1.80
N ASN A 97 1.04 -21.46 2.32
CA ASN A 97 2.06 -21.61 3.35
C ASN A 97 1.59 -22.28 4.65
N PRO A 98 0.45 -21.88 5.26
CA PRO A 98 -0.09 -22.61 6.41
C PRO A 98 -0.58 -24.02 6.04
N ALA A 99 -1.12 -24.21 4.83
CA ALA A 99 -1.59 -25.51 4.37
C ALA A 99 -0.45 -26.53 4.28
N ILE A 100 0.70 -26.16 3.71
CA ILE A 100 1.87 -27.04 3.62
C ILE A 100 2.60 -27.21 4.97
N ALA A 101 2.33 -26.35 5.95
CA ALA A 101 2.80 -26.50 7.32
C ALA A 101 1.96 -27.51 8.14
N SER A 102 0.74 -27.83 7.68
CA SER A 102 -0.16 -28.78 8.34
C SER A 102 0.46 -30.19 8.46
N PRO A 103 0.30 -30.88 9.60
CA PRO A 103 0.67 -32.30 9.77
C PRO A 103 0.00 -33.25 8.76
N CYS A 104 -1.12 -32.83 8.18
CA CYS A 104 -1.91 -33.60 7.22
C CYS A 104 -1.33 -33.53 5.79
N TYR A 105 -0.40 -32.61 5.52
CA TYR A 105 0.30 -32.56 4.23
C TYR A 105 1.39 -33.63 4.16
N LYS A 106 1.49 -34.36 3.04
CA LYS A 106 2.48 -35.44 2.87
C LYS A 106 3.92 -34.91 2.83
N ASP A 107 4.13 -33.76 2.18
CA ASP A 107 5.44 -33.13 1.98
C ASP A 107 5.64 -31.95 2.93
N ARG A 108 5.16 -32.12 4.18
CA ARG A 108 5.09 -31.06 5.19
C ARG A 108 6.38 -30.26 5.34
N ASN A 109 6.24 -28.94 5.29
CA ASN A 109 7.26 -27.99 5.77
C ASN A 109 6.74 -27.22 6.99
N PRO A 110 7.10 -27.62 8.23
CA PRO A 110 6.55 -27.00 9.44
C PRO A 110 6.91 -25.51 9.62
N PHE A 111 7.91 -25.01 8.89
CA PHE A 111 8.39 -23.63 8.97
C PHE A 111 7.89 -22.75 7.81
N ALA A 112 7.06 -23.29 6.90
CA ALA A 112 6.60 -22.56 5.71
C ALA A 112 5.86 -21.25 6.04
N PHE A 113 5.20 -21.20 7.20
CA PHE A 113 4.41 -20.05 7.64
C PHE A 113 5.06 -19.23 8.77
N ASP A 114 6.29 -19.57 9.18
CA ASP A 114 7.00 -18.82 10.23
C ASP A 114 7.23 -17.36 9.84
N LYS A 115 7.37 -17.05 8.55
CA LYS A 115 7.51 -15.67 8.08
C LYS A 115 6.32 -14.75 8.45
N ALA A 116 5.15 -15.32 8.75
CA ALA A 116 3.95 -14.57 9.17
C ALA A 116 3.80 -14.49 10.71
N PHE A 117 4.19 -15.54 11.45
CA PHE A 117 3.95 -15.66 12.91
C PHE A 117 5.22 -15.54 13.79
N HIS A 118 6.37 -15.89 13.24
CA HIS A 118 7.68 -15.93 13.89
C HIS A 118 8.72 -15.25 12.99
N SER A 119 8.36 -14.08 12.48
CA SER A 119 9.14 -13.33 11.49
C SER A 119 10.55 -13.02 11.98
N GLU A 120 10.81 -12.91 13.28
CA GLU A 120 12.15 -12.64 13.84
C GLU A 120 13.26 -13.54 13.28
N SER A 121 13.01 -14.85 13.18
CA SER A 121 13.99 -15.80 12.63
C SER A 121 14.16 -15.63 11.12
N PHE A 122 13.05 -15.39 10.43
CA PHE A 122 13.03 -15.13 8.99
C PHE A 122 13.76 -13.82 8.67
N ASP A 123 13.49 -12.75 9.39
CA ASP A 123 14.10 -11.43 9.30
C ASP A 123 15.59 -11.50 9.60
N HIS A 124 15.98 -12.19 10.67
CA HIS A 124 17.39 -12.41 10.99
C HIS A 124 18.16 -13.12 9.85
N HIS A 125 17.50 -14.03 9.13
CA HIS A 125 18.13 -14.75 8.03
C HIS A 125 18.14 -13.93 6.72
N TRP A 126 17.02 -13.30 6.37
CA TRP A 126 16.79 -12.71 5.05
C TRP A 126 16.83 -11.19 5.03
N GLY A 127 16.74 -10.52 6.16
CA GLY A 127 16.65 -9.07 6.29
C GLY A 127 17.79 -8.34 5.58
N TYR A 128 17.44 -7.23 4.94
CA TYR A 128 18.34 -6.43 4.11
C TYR A 128 18.11 -4.94 4.33
N GLN A 129 19.18 -4.19 4.61
CA GLN A 129 19.11 -2.75 4.91
C GLN A 129 19.70 -1.86 3.82
N GLY A 130 20.15 -2.42 2.69
CA GLY A 130 20.60 -1.62 1.54
C GLY A 130 19.45 -1.09 0.69
N GLU A 131 19.80 -0.40 -0.40
CA GLU A 131 18.82 0.19 -1.33
C GLU A 131 18.10 -0.89 -2.15
N LEU A 132 16.81 -0.65 -2.39
CA LEU A 132 15.88 -1.44 -3.21
C LEU A 132 15.19 -0.51 -4.22
N GLY A 133 14.52 -1.10 -5.20
CA GLY A 133 13.94 -0.37 -6.32
C GLY A 133 14.89 -0.30 -7.51
N TYR A 134 14.63 0.64 -8.42
CA TYR A 134 15.56 0.97 -9.50
C TYR A 134 16.44 2.18 -9.14
N SER A 135 17.62 2.23 -9.74
CA SER A 135 18.48 3.41 -9.78
C SER A 135 18.96 3.63 -11.21
N ILE A 136 19.18 4.89 -11.58
CA ILE A 136 19.55 5.25 -12.94
C ILE A 136 20.59 6.37 -12.96
N SER A 137 21.46 6.32 -13.97
CA SER A 137 22.39 7.36 -14.37
C SER A 137 22.27 7.59 -15.89
N ASP A 138 23.05 8.51 -16.44
CA ASP A 138 23.05 8.81 -17.87
C ASP A 138 23.37 7.58 -18.75
N TYR A 139 24.04 6.56 -18.20
CA TYR A 139 24.56 5.41 -18.96
C TYR A 139 24.17 4.04 -18.38
N GLN A 140 23.56 3.99 -17.19
CA GLN A 140 23.33 2.74 -16.49
C GLN A 140 21.98 2.74 -15.77
N THR A 141 21.29 1.61 -15.80
CA THR A 141 20.09 1.34 -15.01
C THR A 141 20.32 0.08 -14.17
N SER A 142 20.06 0.15 -12.86
CA SER A 142 20.15 -1.00 -11.97
C SER A 142 18.82 -1.26 -11.27
N PHE A 143 18.51 -2.53 -11.04
CA PHE A 143 17.30 -3.00 -10.36
C PHE A 143 17.69 -3.85 -9.15
N LYS A 144 16.97 -3.68 -8.03
CA LYS A 144 17.10 -4.53 -6.84
C LYS A 144 15.74 -4.83 -6.23
N LEU A 145 15.45 -6.11 -6.06
CA LEU A 145 14.21 -6.60 -5.45
C LEU A 145 14.55 -7.55 -4.30
N TRP A 146 13.94 -7.33 -3.13
CA TRP A 146 14.00 -8.30 -2.05
C TRP A 146 12.88 -9.33 -2.21
N ALA A 147 13.24 -10.55 -2.63
CA ALA A 147 12.33 -11.66 -2.87
C ALA A 147 12.98 -12.97 -2.41
N PRO A 148 13.16 -13.16 -1.09
CA PRO A 148 13.95 -14.26 -0.53
C PRO A 148 13.39 -15.65 -0.82
N THR A 149 12.08 -15.76 -1.05
CA THR A 149 11.36 -17.01 -1.31
C THR A 149 11.26 -17.35 -2.80
N ALA A 150 11.65 -16.43 -3.69
CA ALA A 150 11.65 -16.66 -5.13
C ALA A 150 12.77 -17.63 -5.55
N THR A 151 12.52 -18.39 -6.62
CA THR A 151 13.50 -19.27 -7.26
C THR A 151 14.15 -18.62 -8.47
N ALA A 152 13.48 -17.67 -9.12
CA ALA A 152 14.01 -16.80 -10.16
C ALA A 152 13.26 -15.47 -10.19
N VAL A 153 13.95 -14.41 -10.63
CA VAL A 153 13.34 -13.09 -10.85
C VAL A 153 13.82 -12.56 -12.21
N GLN A 154 12.88 -12.03 -12.97
CA GLN A 154 13.15 -11.29 -14.20
C GLN A 154 12.56 -9.89 -14.12
N VAL A 155 13.23 -8.90 -14.71
CA VAL A 155 12.61 -7.61 -15.01
C VAL A 155 12.07 -7.65 -16.44
N VAL A 156 10.77 -7.42 -16.58
CA VAL A 156 10.06 -7.28 -17.85
C VAL A 156 9.95 -5.80 -18.13
N VAL A 157 10.64 -5.32 -19.16
CA VAL A 157 10.68 -3.91 -19.56
C VAL A 157 9.80 -3.71 -20.78
N TYR A 158 8.97 -2.67 -20.76
CA TYR A 158 8.04 -2.29 -21.81
C TYR A 158 8.59 -1.13 -22.65
N GLU A 159 8.06 -0.95 -23.87
CA GLU A 159 8.57 0.06 -24.80
C GLU A 159 8.40 1.51 -24.29
N ASN A 160 7.32 1.78 -23.58
CA ASN A 160 6.93 3.10 -23.06
C ASN A 160 6.04 2.96 -21.79
N THR A 161 5.37 4.03 -21.36
CA THR A 161 4.60 4.12 -20.11
C THR A 161 3.09 3.86 -20.25
N SER A 162 2.59 3.61 -21.47
CA SER A 162 1.17 3.31 -21.71
C SER A 162 0.77 1.96 -21.09
N ASN A 163 -0.49 1.83 -20.68
CA ASN A 163 -1.01 0.61 -20.03
C ASN A 163 -0.91 -0.64 -20.93
N ASP A 164 -0.99 -0.47 -22.25
CA ASP A 164 -0.95 -1.52 -23.27
C ASP A 164 0.40 -1.62 -23.99
N ALA A 165 1.44 -0.98 -23.46
CA ALA A 165 2.77 -0.98 -24.06
C ALA A 165 3.28 -2.42 -24.26
N PRO A 166 3.81 -2.76 -25.44
CA PRO A 166 4.37 -4.09 -25.68
C PRO A 166 5.66 -4.29 -24.86
N ILE A 167 5.94 -5.55 -24.53
CA ILE A 167 7.21 -5.93 -23.91
C ILE A 167 8.33 -5.61 -24.88
N TRP A 168 9.26 -4.75 -24.45
CA TRP A 168 10.48 -4.44 -25.18
C TRP A 168 11.52 -5.54 -24.97
N LYS A 169 11.80 -5.89 -23.71
CA LYS A 169 12.80 -6.91 -23.35
C LYS A 169 12.61 -7.43 -21.94
N THR A 170 12.99 -8.68 -21.72
CA THR A 170 13.06 -9.30 -20.39
C THR A 170 14.51 -9.61 -20.04
N PHE A 171 14.91 -9.33 -18.79
CA PHE A 171 16.24 -9.61 -18.28
C PHE A 171 16.16 -10.42 -16.99
N ASN A 172 17.06 -11.40 -16.82
CA ASN A 172 17.17 -12.15 -15.58
C ASN A 172 17.93 -11.33 -14.53
N LEU A 173 17.46 -11.34 -13.29
CA LEU A 173 18.20 -10.83 -12.15
C LEU A 173 19.04 -11.95 -11.53
N GLU A 174 20.16 -11.57 -10.93
CA GLU A 174 21.03 -12.47 -10.19
C GLU A 174 20.74 -12.38 -8.69
N ARG A 175 20.60 -13.53 -8.04
CA ARG A 175 20.44 -13.61 -6.58
C ARG A 175 21.78 -13.36 -5.89
N GLY A 176 21.78 -12.49 -4.88
CA GLY A 176 22.93 -12.30 -4.02
C GLY A 176 23.28 -13.57 -3.23
N ASN A 177 24.56 -13.70 -2.85
CA ASN A 177 25.11 -14.90 -2.23
C ASN A 177 25.93 -14.62 -0.95
N SER A 178 25.88 -13.38 -0.43
CA SER A 178 26.62 -12.97 0.76
C SER A 178 25.69 -12.97 1.98
N TYR A 179 25.79 -14.00 2.81
CA TYR A 179 25.10 -14.02 4.11
C TYR A 179 25.82 -13.14 5.13
N SER A 180 25.07 -12.37 5.91
CA SER A 180 25.60 -11.61 7.04
C SER A 180 24.57 -11.45 8.14
N TYR A 181 25.02 -11.54 9.39
CA TYR A 181 24.22 -11.17 10.57
C TYR A 181 23.84 -9.67 10.58
N SER A 182 24.62 -8.84 9.88
CA SER A 182 24.27 -7.43 9.68
C SER A 182 23.46 -7.32 8.40
N HIS A 183 22.17 -7.00 8.51
CA HIS A 183 21.25 -6.81 7.37
C HIS A 183 21.79 -5.84 6.31
N LYS A 184 22.64 -4.88 6.68
CA LYS A 184 23.34 -3.99 5.73
C LYS A 184 24.14 -4.72 4.64
N TYR A 185 24.70 -5.88 4.96
CA TYR A 185 25.59 -6.65 4.08
C TYR A 185 24.99 -8.00 3.67
N ASN A 186 23.75 -8.27 4.05
CA ASN A 186 23.08 -9.55 3.80
C ASN A 186 22.35 -9.51 2.45
N THR A 187 22.86 -10.18 1.43
CA THR A 187 22.31 -10.10 0.07
C THR A 187 21.59 -11.36 -0.38
N ILE A 188 21.53 -12.40 0.45
CA ILE A 188 20.96 -13.70 0.05
C ILE A 188 19.46 -13.64 -0.29
N GLY A 189 18.73 -12.64 0.21
CA GLY A 189 17.32 -12.39 -0.13
C GLY A 189 17.10 -11.43 -1.31
N VAL A 190 18.17 -10.88 -1.88
CA VAL A 190 18.12 -9.79 -2.86
C VAL A 190 18.44 -10.30 -4.26
N TRP A 191 17.61 -9.93 -5.22
CA TRP A 191 17.81 -10.12 -6.65
C TRP A 191 18.24 -8.80 -7.26
N SER A 192 19.26 -8.82 -8.10
CA SER A 192 19.82 -7.60 -8.68
C SER A 192 20.24 -7.74 -10.14
N LEU A 193 20.17 -6.64 -10.87
CA LEU A 193 20.65 -6.52 -12.25
C LEU A 193 21.21 -5.12 -12.44
N ALA A 194 22.37 -5.01 -13.11
CA ALA A 194 22.91 -3.74 -13.58
C ALA A 194 23.08 -3.82 -15.11
N LEU A 195 22.52 -2.85 -15.82
CA LEU A 195 22.56 -2.73 -17.27
C LEU A 195 23.31 -1.47 -17.65
N ASP A 196 24.29 -1.57 -18.52
CA ASP A 196 25.01 -0.42 -19.11
C ASP A 196 24.15 0.25 -20.21
N GLU A 197 22.89 0.53 -19.87
CA GLU A 197 21.90 1.18 -20.71
C GLU A 197 21.01 2.09 -19.84
N ASN A 198 20.72 3.28 -20.34
CA ASN A 198 19.75 4.19 -19.74
C ASN A 198 18.34 3.82 -20.23
N LEU A 199 17.48 3.41 -19.30
CA LEU A 199 16.12 2.96 -19.60
C LEU A 199 15.05 4.01 -19.22
N ALA A 200 15.41 5.28 -19.05
CA ALA A 200 14.46 6.36 -18.77
C ALA A 200 13.33 6.40 -19.80
N GLY A 201 12.10 6.67 -19.33
CA GLY A 201 10.89 6.69 -20.15
C GLY A 201 10.28 5.32 -20.44
N LYS A 202 10.88 4.23 -19.97
CA LYS A 202 10.31 2.88 -20.06
C LYS A 202 9.55 2.51 -18.79
N ALA A 203 8.57 1.63 -18.95
CA ALA A 203 7.91 0.98 -17.83
C ALA A 203 8.48 -0.43 -17.59
N TYR A 204 8.28 -0.98 -16.40
CA TYR A 204 8.71 -2.32 -16.04
C TYR A 204 7.84 -2.98 -14.97
N GLN A 205 7.96 -4.29 -14.88
CA GLN A 205 7.46 -5.14 -13.82
C GLN A 205 8.49 -6.22 -13.50
N TYR A 206 8.39 -6.84 -12.33
CA TYR A 206 9.08 -8.07 -12.01
C TYR A 206 8.19 -9.27 -12.29
N ARG A 207 8.74 -10.22 -13.06
CA ARG A 207 8.23 -11.58 -13.12
C ARG A 207 8.96 -12.41 -12.08
N ILE A 208 8.23 -13.01 -11.16
CA ILE A 208 8.78 -13.73 -10.01
C ILE A 208 8.32 -15.17 -10.10
N GLU A 209 9.28 -16.09 -10.07
CA GLU A 209 9.02 -17.53 -10.04
C GLU A 209 9.15 -18.05 -8.62
N PHE A 210 8.17 -18.86 -8.22
CA PHE A 210 8.16 -19.66 -7.01
C PHE A 210 8.11 -21.15 -7.40
N PRO A 211 8.32 -22.09 -6.48
CA PRO A 211 8.34 -23.52 -6.82
C PRO A 211 7.12 -24.04 -7.61
N HIS A 212 5.95 -23.42 -7.41
CA HIS A 212 4.67 -23.93 -7.94
C HIS A 212 3.84 -22.92 -8.71
N HIS A 213 4.27 -21.66 -8.77
CA HIS A 213 3.55 -20.62 -9.49
C HIS A 213 4.50 -19.50 -9.94
N GLN A 214 4.02 -18.68 -10.86
CA GLN A 214 4.72 -17.50 -11.34
C GLN A 214 3.78 -16.31 -11.25
N THR A 215 4.32 -15.17 -10.85
CA THR A 215 3.58 -13.92 -10.75
C THR A 215 4.25 -12.81 -11.56
N LEU A 216 3.49 -11.75 -11.81
CA LEU A 216 3.95 -10.51 -12.41
C LEU A 216 3.49 -9.36 -11.52
N THR A 217 4.41 -8.48 -11.13
CA THR A 217 4.07 -7.37 -10.25
C THR A 217 4.93 -6.15 -10.50
N ARG A 218 4.41 -4.99 -10.12
CA ARG A 218 5.16 -3.74 -10.09
C ARG A 218 6.14 -3.72 -8.92
N ASP A 219 7.14 -2.86 -9.00
CA ASP A 219 8.13 -2.67 -7.94
C ASP A 219 7.45 -2.09 -6.68
N PRO A 220 7.56 -2.73 -5.48
CA PRO A 220 7.06 -2.14 -4.25
C PRO A 220 7.63 -0.74 -3.94
N TYR A 221 8.84 -0.45 -4.41
CA TYR A 221 9.54 0.84 -4.25
C TYR A 221 9.30 1.81 -5.42
N THR A 222 8.36 1.53 -6.33
CA THR A 222 8.13 2.36 -7.52
C THR A 222 7.81 3.81 -7.16
N ILE A 223 8.47 4.75 -7.82
CA ILE A 223 8.30 6.19 -7.58
C ILE A 223 7.39 6.88 -8.62
N ALA A 224 7.04 6.16 -9.67
CA ALA A 224 6.22 6.59 -10.78
C ALA A 224 5.58 5.37 -11.43
N THR A 225 4.42 5.54 -12.05
CA THR A 225 3.68 4.43 -12.63
C THR A 225 3.05 4.78 -13.97
N SER A 226 2.59 3.77 -14.71
CA SER A 226 1.60 3.95 -15.77
C SER A 226 0.30 4.59 -15.25
N PRO A 227 -0.57 5.13 -16.11
CA PRO A 227 -1.83 5.78 -15.70
C PRO A 227 -2.72 4.92 -14.78
N ASP A 228 -2.81 3.61 -15.02
CA ASP A 228 -3.57 2.67 -14.18
C ASP A 228 -2.85 2.27 -12.87
N GLY A 229 -1.58 2.64 -12.73
CA GLY A 229 -0.73 2.30 -11.60
C GLY A 229 -0.22 0.86 -11.59
N LYS A 230 -0.33 0.12 -12.70
CA LYS A 230 0.02 -1.32 -12.77
C LYS A 230 1.42 -1.61 -13.28
N HIS A 231 2.07 -0.66 -13.94
CA HIS A 231 3.48 -0.72 -14.33
C HIS A 231 4.32 0.29 -13.57
N SER A 232 5.50 -0.10 -13.13
CA SER A 232 6.50 0.83 -12.58
C SER A 232 7.17 1.61 -13.71
N VAL A 233 7.50 2.88 -13.51
CA VAL A 233 8.13 3.71 -14.54
C VAL A 233 9.53 4.15 -14.13
N ILE A 234 10.46 4.06 -15.07
CA ILE A 234 11.85 4.48 -14.92
C ILE A 234 11.95 5.94 -15.36
N LEU A 235 12.24 6.83 -14.42
CA LEU A 235 12.43 8.26 -14.64
C LEU A 235 13.87 8.63 -14.29
N SER A 236 14.49 9.42 -15.16
CA SER A 236 15.76 10.07 -14.85
C SER A 236 15.59 11.15 -13.78
N GLN A 237 16.71 11.69 -13.29
CA GLN A 237 16.66 12.88 -12.44
C GLN A 237 16.01 14.06 -13.17
N GLN A 238 16.34 14.25 -14.46
CA GLN A 238 15.86 15.36 -15.29
C GLN A 238 14.35 15.32 -15.48
N ASP A 239 13.77 14.13 -15.67
CA ASP A 239 12.31 13.95 -15.83
C ASP A 239 11.53 14.43 -14.61
N ARG A 240 12.17 14.47 -13.44
CA ARG A 240 11.55 14.82 -12.15
C ARG A 240 11.96 16.20 -11.63
N GLN A 241 12.78 16.94 -12.36
CA GLN A 241 13.24 18.27 -11.92
C GLN A 241 12.21 19.36 -12.22
N VAL A 242 12.15 20.33 -11.32
CA VAL A 242 11.45 21.62 -11.50
C VAL A 242 12.49 22.71 -11.35
N GLU A 243 12.50 23.68 -12.27
CA GLU A 243 13.46 24.79 -12.22
C GLU A 243 13.30 25.57 -10.89
N GLY A 244 14.42 25.78 -10.19
CA GLY A 244 14.44 26.51 -8.93
C GLY A 244 13.99 25.70 -7.70
N PHE A 245 13.38 24.52 -7.86
CA PHE A 245 12.99 23.66 -6.75
C PHE A 245 14.22 23.16 -5.99
N LYS A 246 14.23 23.36 -4.68
CA LYS A 246 15.29 22.86 -3.78
C LYS A 246 14.68 22.35 -2.49
N VAL A 247 15.10 21.16 -2.10
CA VAL A 247 14.79 20.61 -0.78
C VAL A 247 15.57 21.40 0.27
N LYS A 248 14.88 21.86 1.31
CA LYS A 248 15.45 22.68 2.38
C LYS A 248 15.13 22.06 3.73
N HIS A 249 16.12 22.02 4.60
CA HIS A 249 16.00 21.50 5.96
C HIS A 249 16.71 22.43 6.94
N GLY A 250 16.43 22.29 8.23
CA GLY A 250 17.03 23.14 9.26
C GLY A 250 16.73 24.63 9.01
N VAL A 251 17.71 25.50 9.23
CA VAL A 251 17.50 26.96 9.16
C VAL A 251 16.97 27.46 7.80
N ASP A 252 17.19 26.72 6.72
CA ASP A 252 16.70 27.09 5.37
C ASP A 252 15.19 26.82 5.18
N ALA A 253 14.64 25.86 5.94
CA ALA A 253 13.21 25.56 5.99
C ALA A 253 12.50 26.45 7.02
N HIS A 254 12.53 27.76 6.79
CA HIS A 254 12.03 28.79 7.71
C HIS A 254 10.52 28.75 7.98
N TRP A 255 9.74 28.03 7.16
CA TRP A 255 8.32 27.78 7.38
C TRP A 255 8.04 26.70 8.45
N ARG A 256 9.03 25.86 8.81
CA ARG A 256 8.87 24.85 9.85
C ARG A 256 8.92 25.48 11.23
N LEU A 257 7.99 25.09 12.09
CA LEU A 257 7.88 25.62 13.44
C LEU A 257 8.85 24.92 14.40
N GLU A 258 9.52 25.69 15.24
CA GLU A 258 10.35 25.16 16.35
C GLU A 258 9.50 24.47 17.43
N ASN A 259 8.24 24.86 17.58
CA ASN A 259 7.31 24.26 18.52
C ASN A 259 6.06 23.77 17.76
N PRO A 260 5.83 22.44 17.67
CA PRO A 260 4.68 21.89 16.96
C PRO A 260 3.33 22.32 17.55
N CYS A 261 3.26 22.71 18.83
CA CYS A 261 2.04 23.23 19.45
C CYS A 261 1.59 24.61 18.89
N LYS A 262 2.40 25.25 18.04
CA LYS A 262 2.03 26.45 17.30
C LYS A 262 1.45 26.15 15.91
N ALA A 263 1.38 24.88 15.53
CA ALA A 263 0.82 24.48 14.26
C ALA A 263 -0.69 24.78 14.23
N VAL A 264 -1.12 25.40 13.13
CA VAL A 264 -2.51 25.59 12.73
C VAL A 264 -2.63 24.93 11.38
N ILE A 265 -3.16 23.71 11.40
CA ILE A 265 -3.21 22.82 10.25
C ILE A 265 -4.57 22.95 9.58
N CYS A 266 -4.57 23.18 8.27
CA CYS A 266 -5.76 23.14 7.43
C CYS A 266 -5.76 21.85 6.61
N GLU A 267 -6.65 20.91 6.92
CA GLU A 267 -6.83 19.71 6.11
C GLU A 267 -7.58 20.03 4.81
N MET A 268 -7.10 19.48 3.68
CA MET A 268 -7.75 19.63 2.37
C MET A 268 -7.54 18.43 1.44
N HIS A 269 -8.50 18.22 0.54
CA HIS A 269 -8.39 17.31 -0.59
C HIS A 269 -8.04 18.08 -1.87
N ILE A 270 -7.06 17.61 -2.66
CA ILE A 270 -6.61 18.29 -3.88
C ILE A 270 -7.76 18.52 -4.87
N ARG A 271 -8.59 17.49 -5.10
CA ARG A 271 -9.79 17.61 -5.94
C ARG A 271 -10.76 18.66 -5.39
N ASP A 272 -11.28 18.47 -4.18
CA ASP A 272 -12.35 19.30 -3.62
C ASP A 272 -11.98 20.78 -3.53
N PHE A 273 -10.72 21.05 -3.19
CA PHE A 273 -10.23 22.40 -2.96
C PHE A 273 -10.46 23.34 -4.15
N THR A 274 -10.45 22.80 -5.38
CA THR A 274 -10.58 23.63 -6.59
C THR A 274 -11.57 23.11 -7.64
N LYS A 275 -12.22 21.95 -7.43
CA LYS A 275 -13.11 21.34 -8.46
C LYS A 275 -14.33 22.18 -8.81
N SER A 276 -14.85 22.98 -7.86
CA SER A 276 -16.01 23.84 -8.10
C SER A 276 -15.78 24.83 -9.25
N PRO A 277 -16.74 25.05 -10.17
CA PRO A 277 -16.66 26.10 -11.17
C PRO A 277 -16.50 27.50 -10.61
N THR A 278 -16.90 27.72 -9.35
CA THR A 278 -16.80 29.01 -8.65
C THR A 278 -15.45 29.23 -7.97
N SER A 279 -14.51 28.28 -8.06
CA SER A 279 -13.18 28.39 -7.45
C SER A 279 -12.31 29.49 -8.05
N GLY A 280 -12.66 29.99 -9.25
CA GLY A 280 -11.83 30.94 -9.99
C GLY A 280 -10.61 30.30 -10.68
N VAL A 281 -10.37 28.99 -10.47
CA VAL A 281 -9.31 28.23 -11.13
C VAL A 281 -9.74 27.89 -12.57
N PRO A 282 -8.83 27.99 -13.57
CA PRO A 282 -9.08 27.56 -14.94
C PRO A 282 -9.58 26.11 -15.00
N GLU A 283 -10.56 25.83 -15.85
CA GLU A 283 -11.26 24.54 -15.89
C GLU A 283 -10.32 23.34 -16.02
N ASN A 284 -9.28 23.44 -16.83
CA ASN A 284 -8.28 22.39 -17.05
C ASN A 284 -7.34 22.14 -15.86
N LEU A 285 -7.31 23.02 -14.86
CA LEU A 285 -6.49 22.88 -13.65
C LEU A 285 -7.32 22.53 -12.40
N ARG A 286 -8.66 22.55 -12.50
CA ARG A 286 -9.54 22.30 -11.36
C ARG A 286 -9.39 20.88 -10.83
N GLY A 287 -9.04 20.79 -9.56
CA GLY A 287 -8.82 19.55 -8.83
C GLY A 287 -7.44 18.92 -9.05
N THR A 288 -6.46 19.71 -9.50
CA THR A 288 -5.07 19.28 -9.72
C THR A 288 -4.11 19.96 -8.75
N PHE A 289 -2.88 19.45 -8.62
CA PHE A 289 -1.82 20.07 -7.83
C PHE A 289 -1.53 21.51 -8.29
N LEU A 290 -1.45 21.75 -9.60
CA LEU A 290 -1.25 23.10 -10.14
C LEU A 290 -2.44 24.02 -9.84
N GLY A 291 -3.67 23.51 -9.92
CA GLY A 291 -4.87 24.25 -9.52
C GLY A 291 -4.83 24.68 -8.05
N ALA A 292 -4.36 23.80 -7.17
CA ALA A 292 -4.20 24.07 -5.74
C ALA A 292 -3.09 25.09 -5.40
N ALA A 293 -2.23 25.43 -6.37
CA ALA A 293 -1.17 26.43 -6.25
C ALA A 293 -1.47 27.73 -7.01
N GLN A 294 -2.64 27.82 -7.66
CA GLN A 294 -2.97 28.95 -8.53
C GLN A 294 -3.20 30.22 -7.69
N THR A 295 -2.46 31.29 -8.02
CA THR A 295 -2.64 32.63 -7.44
C THR A 295 -3.61 33.49 -8.24
N GLY A 296 -4.18 34.50 -7.60
CA GLY A 296 -5.09 35.48 -8.19
C GLY A 296 -6.50 34.95 -8.41
N THR A 297 -6.87 33.84 -7.79
CA THR A 297 -8.19 33.23 -7.96
C THR A 297 -9.21 33.92 -7.09
N VAL A 298 -10.36 34.26 -7.68
CA VAL A 298 -11.47 34.90 -6.98
C VAL A 298 -12.80 34.25 -7.33
N ASN A 299 -13.75 34.32 -6.40
CA ASN A 299 -15.13 33.95 -6.68
C ASN A 299 -15.89 35.08 -7.42
N GLN A 300 -17.18 34.86 -7.72
CA GLN A 300 -18.03 35.84 -8.42
C GLN A 300 -18.21 37.19 -7.69
N TYR A 301 -17.87 37.28 -6.40
CA TYR A 301 -17.93 38.49 -5.59
C TYR A 301 -16.56 39.18 -5.46
N GLY A 302 -15.52 38.67 -6.12
CA GLY A 302 -14.16 39.21 -6.04
C GLY A 302 -13.41 38.84 -4.76
N GLN A 303 -13.89 37.86 -3.99
CA GLN A 303 -13.20 37.37 -2.79
C GLN A 303 -12.16 36.32 -3.18
N ALA A 304 -10.98 36.35 -2.54
CA ALA A 304 -9.93 35.37 -2.73
C ALA A 304 -10.44 33.94 -2.47
N THR A 305 -9.95 33.00 -3.27
CA THR A 305 -10.25 31.56 -3.17
C THR A 305 -8.96 30.74 -3.18
N ALA A 306 -9.08 29.44 -2.94
CA ALA A 306 -8.00 28.45 -3.07
C ALA A 306 -6.70 28.90 -2.35
N PHE A 307 -5.58 28.92 -3.07
CA PHE A 307 -4.25 29.21 -2.51
C PHE A 307 -4.19 30.56 -1.77
N ASP A 308 -4.73 31.62 -2.37
CA ASP A 308 -4.72 32.96 -1.75
C ASP A 308 -5.57 33.01 -0.48
N TYR A 309 -6.71 32.29 -0.47
CA TYR A 309 -7.54 32.18 0.73
C TYR A 309 -6.80 31.49 1.88
N ILE A 310 -6.08 30.39 1.62
CA ILE A 310 -5.28 29.71 2.66
C ILE A 310 -4.19 30.63 3.22
N LYS A 311 -3.54 31.40 2.35
CA LYS A 311 -2.57 32.40 2.76
C LYS A 311 -3.19 33.50 3.62
N GLU A 312 -4.38 33.99 3.28
CA GLU A 312 -5.10 35.00 4.07
C GLU A 312 -5.65 34.45 5.40
N LEU A 313 -6.03 33.18 5.43
CA LEU A 313 -6.57 32.52 6.62
C LEU A 313 -5.54 32.44 7.77
N GLY A 314 -4.25 32.40 7.43
CA GLY A 314 -3.15 32.41 8.40
C GLY A 314 -2.79 31.03 8.97
N CYS A 315 -3.21 29.95 8.31
CA CYS A 315 -2.71 28.61 8.60
C CYS A 315 -1.22 28.52 8.23
N ASN A 316 -0.45 27.80 9.05
CA ASN A 316 0.99 27.60 8.81
C ASN A 316 1.31 26.21 8.27
N TYR A 317 0.34 25.29 8.27
CA TYR A 317 0.42 24.03 7.54
C TYR A 317 -0.86 23.75 6.76
N VAL A 318 -0.71 23.16 5.58
CA VAL A 318 -1.78 22.41 4.93
C VAL A 318 -1.54 20.91 5.13
N GLN A 319 -2.56 20.17 5.53
CA GLN A 319 -2.56 18.70 5.50
C GLN A 319 -3.28 18.27 4.23
N LEU A 320 -2.57 17.56 3.36
CA LEU A 320 -3.15 16.98 2.18
C LEU A 320 -3.69 15.59 2.55
N GLN A 321 -4.96 15.33 2.27
CA GLN A 321 -5.47 13.96 2.16
C GLN A 321 -4.60 13.15 1.17
N PRO A 322 -4.66 11.80 1.17
CA PRO A 322 -3.64 10.99 0.50
C PRO A 322 -3.37 11.38 -0.96
N ILE A 323 -2.08 11.64 -1.24
CA ILE A 323 -1.59 12.09 -2.55
C ILE A 323 -0.72 11.04 -3.26
N PHE A 324 -0.58 9.84 -2.70
CA PHE A 324 0.05 8.70 -3.37
C PHE A 324 -0.93 8.00 -4.30
N ASP A 325 -0.43 7.23 -5.26
CA ASP A 325 -1.22 6.49 -6.25
C ASP A 325 -2.11 5.46 -5.55
N ARG A 326 -3.42 5.64 -5.75
CA ARG A 326 -4.46 4.78 -5.20
C ARG A 326 -5.13 3.95 -6.28
N HIS A 327 -5.94 2.99 -5.84
CA HIS A 327 -6.84 2.30 -6.74
C HIS A 327 -7.83 3.29 -7.40
N LYS A 328 -8.07 3.12 -8.69
CA LYS A 328 -8.95 3.98 -9.48
C LYS A 328 -10.12 3.17 -10.01
N GLU A 329 -11.31 3.67 -9.72
CA GLU A 329 -12.51 3.28 -10.41
C GLU A 329 -12.82 4.32 -11.50
N TYR A 330 -13.43 3.86 -12.57
CA TYR A 330 -13.76 4.66 -13.74
C TYR A 330 -15.26 4.62 -13.99
N ASP A 331 -15.84 5.75 -14.37
CA ASP A 331 -17.23 5.81 -14.82
C ASP A 331 -17.40 5.28 -16.25
N GLU A 332 -18.64 5.26 -16.76
CA GLU A 332 -18.97 4.77 -18.10
C GLU A 332 -18.27 5.54 -19.22
N ASP A 333 -17.86 6.79 -18.95
CA ASP A 333 -17.15 7.67 -19.88
C ASP A 333 -15.62 7.54 -19.76
N GLY A 334 -15.13 6.67 -18.86
CA GLY A 334 -13.70 6.44 -18.64
C GLY A 334 -13.02 7.49 -17.76
N ASN A 335 -13.78 8.30 -17.00
CA ASN A 335 -13.22 9.26 -16.06
C ASN A 335 -13.01 8.64 -14.67
N VAL A 336 -11.91 9.03 -14.00
CA VAL A 336 -11.64 8.59 -12.63
C VAL A 336 -12.71 9.15 -11.67
N THR A 337 -13.38 8.25 -10.96
CA THR A 337 -14.40 8.60 -9.98
C THR A 337 -13.80 9.27 -8.74
N TYR A 338 -14.65 9.94 -7.97
CA TYR A 338 -14.22 10.56 -6.71
C TYR A 338 -13.91 9.49 -5.67
N ASN A 339 -12.78 9.65 -4.97
CA ASN A 339 -12.39 8.87 -3.80
C ASN A 339 -11.37 9.71 -3.02
N TRP A 340 -11.37 9.58 -1.69
CA TRP A 340 -10.51 10.34 -0.79
C TRP A 340 -9.01 10.00 -0.89
N GLY A 341 -8.63 8.82 -1.39
CA GLY A 341 -7.21 8.44 -1.45
C GLY A 341 -6.80 7.25 -0.58
N TYR A 342 -7.65 6.79 0.35
CA TYR A 342 -7.33 5.75 1.33
C TYR A 342 -7.34 4.32 0.78
N ASP A 343 -7.08 4.14 -0.51
CA ASP A 343 -7.01 2.84 -1.19
C ASP A 343 -5.59 2.62 -1.76
N PRO A 344 -4.56 2.37 -0.93
CA PRO A 344 -3.17 2.44 -1.38
C PRO A 344 -2.84 1.38 -2.43
N GLN A 345 -2.29 1.85 -3.56
CA GLN A 345 -1.83 1.00 -4.65
C GLN A 345 -0.31 1.04 -4.80
N ASN A 346 0.30 2.24 -4.74
CA ASN A 346 1.75 2.47 -4.79
C ASN A 346 2.16 3.65 -3.89
N TYR A 347 2.78 3.39 -2.73
CA TYR A 347 3.02 4.41 -1.70
C TYR A 347 4.03 5.50 -2.08
N ASN A 348 4.96 5.23 -2.98
CA ASN A 348 6.03 6.16 -3.37
C ASN A 348 5.76 6.89 -4.70
N ALA A 349 4.67 6.58 -5.38
CA ALA A 349 4.26 7.27 -6.59
C ALA A 349 3.14 8.27 -6.26
N PRO A 350 3.18 9.53 -6.75
CA PRO A 350 2.09 10.46 -6.57
C PRO A 350 0.87 10.09 -7.43
N GLU A 351 -0.32 10.46 -6.96
CA GLU A 351 -1.61 10.17 -7.62
C GLU A 351 -1.74 10.87 -8.99
N PRO A 352 -1.76 10.11 -10.11
CA PRO A 352 -1.78 10.69 -11.45
C PRO A 352 -3.03 11.54 -11.74
N SER A 353 -4.19 11.22 -11.15
CA SER A 353 -5.44 11.97 -11.38
C SER A 353 -5.42 13.41 -10.84
N PHE A 354 -4.41 13.76 -10.03
CA PHE A 354 -4.18 15.14 -9.56
C PHE A 354 -3.17 15.90 -10.42
N SER A 355 -2.63 15.33 -11.49
CA SER A 355 -1.75 16.03 -12.42
C SER A 355 -2.51 16.76 -13.53
N SER A 356 -1.87 17.79 -14.06
CA SER A 356 -2.26 18.45 -15.31
C SER A 356 -2.10 17.56 -16.56
N ASN A 357 -1.26 16.52 -16.48
CA ASN A 357 -1.12 15.51 -17.52
C ASN A 357 -0.89 14.11 -16.89
N PRO A 358 -1.96 13.37 -16.56
CA PRO A 358 -1.87 12.05 -15.93
C PRO A 358 -1.09 11.00 -16.73
N ASP A 359 -0.94 11.18 -18.04
CA ASP A 359 -0.24 10.26 -18.94
C ASP A 359 1.28 10.47 -18.97
N ASP A 360 1.80 11.56 -18.39
CA ASP A 360 3.22 11.81 -18.20
C ASP A 360 3.59 11.63 -16.71
N PRO A 361 4.16 10.47 -16.33
CA PRO A 361 4.51 10.20 -14.93
C PRO A 361 5.53 11.20 -14.36
N GLY A 362 6.38 11.80 -15.19
CA GLY A 362 7.27 12.87 -14.78
C GLY A 362 6.52 14.17 -14.49
N GLN A 363 5.48 14.49 -15.27
CA GLN A 363 4.64 15.67 -15.04
C GLN A 363 3.92 15.61 -13.69
N VAL A 364 3.43 14.44 -13.28
CA VAL A 364 2.79 14.27 -11.96
C VAL A 364 3.72 14.70 -10.83
N ILE A 365 5.00 14.29 -10.91
CA ILE A 365 6.03 14.65 -9.93
C ILE A 365 6.33 16.15 -9.97
N ARG A 366 6.49 16.72 -11.17
CA ARG A 366 6.76 18.16 -11.36
C ARG A 366 5.62 19.03 -10.85
N ASP A 367 4.37 18.64 -11.09
CA ASP A 367 3.19 19.36 -10.63
C ASP A 367 3.12 19.39 -9.10
N LEU A 368 3.33 18.25 -8.44
CA LEU A 368 3.33 18.17 -6.99
C LEU A 368 4.46 19.02 -6.38
N LYS A 369 5.68 18.92 -6.92
CA LYS A 369 6.81 19.77 -6.48
C LYS A 369 6.53 21.26 -6.65
N THR A 370 5.90 21.64 -7.75
CA THR A 370 5.52 23.03 -8.04
C THR A 370 4.51 23.53 -7.00
N MET A 371 3.51 22.70 -6.66
CA MET A 371 2.56 23.04 -5.61
C MET A 371 3.25 23.21 -4.27
N ILE A 372 4.06 22.24 -3.84
CA ILE A 372 4.75 22.29 -2.55
C ILE A 372 5.63 23.55 -2.46
N GLN A 373 6.38 23.87 -3.53
CA GLN A 373 7.20 25.08 -3.58
C GLN A 373 6.36 26.35 -3.40
N ALA A 374 5.17 26.44 -4.00
CA ALA A 374 4.29 27.60 -3.83
C ALA A 374 3.85 27.79 -2.37
N TYR A 375 3.51 26.70 -1.66
CA TYR A 375 3.19 26.78 -0.23
C TYR A 375 4.41 27.18 0.61
N HIS A 376 5.59 26.62 0.33
CA HIS A 376 6.84 27.00 1.01
C HIS A 376 7.19 28.47 0.80
N ASP A 377 7.03 28.98 -0.42
CA ASP A 377 7.27 30.39 -0.76
C ASP A 377 6.28 31.33 -0.05
N ALA A 378 5.09 30.82 0.30
CA ALA A 378 4.11 31.53 1.13
C ALA A 378 4.37 31.37 2.64
N GLY A 379 5.40 30.63 3.06
CA GLY A 379 5.71 30.37 4.46
C GLY A 379 4.83 29.30 5.11
N ILE A 380 4.21 28.43 4.31
CA ILE A 380 3.27 27.39 4.74
C ILE A 380 3.91 26.02 4.52
N GLY A 381 3.96 25.19 5.56
CA GLY A 381 4.43 23.80 5.45
C GLY A 381 3.36 22.86 4.86
N VAL A 382 3.81 21.75 4.29
CA VAL A 382 2.94 20.72 3.70
C VAL A 382 3.07 19.42 4.47
N ILE A 383 1.95 18.93 4.99
CA ILE A 383 1.80 17.67 5.71
C ILE A 383 1.11 16.68 4.78
N MET A 384 1.63 15.46 4.68
CA MET A 384 1.06 14.40 3.87
C MET A 384 0.32 13.39 4.75
N ASP A 385 -0.93 13.08 4.39
CA ASP A 385 -1.64 11.93 4.94
C ASP A 385 -1.09 10.63 4.34
N VAL A 386 -0.64 9.71 5.19
CA VAL A 386 0.01 8.46 4.82
C VAL A 386 -0.74 7.26 5.40
N VAL A 387 -0.88 6.21 4.59
CA VAL A 387 -1.81 5.09 4.84
C VAL A 387 -1.07 3.75 4.84
N TYR A 388 -0.02 3.62 5.65
CA TYR A 388 0.77 2.38 5.69
C TYR A 388 0.06 1.22 6.38
N ASN A 389 -1.09 1.43 7.01
CA ASN A 389 -1.83 0.43 7.79
C ASN A 389 -2.43 -0.71 6.95
N HIS A 390 -2.67 -0.51 5.65
CA HIS A 390 -3.26 -1.50 4.75
C HIS A 390 -2.90 -1.23 3.27
N THR A 391 -3.15 -2.19 2.38
CA THR A 391 -3.18 -1.99 0.92
C THR A 391 -4.60 -2.15 0.40
N PHE A 392 -4.94 -1.52 -0.74
CA PHE A 392 -6.27 -1.68 -1.36
C PHE A 392 -6.62 -3.14 -1.64
N SER A 393 -5.68 -3.88 -2.23
CA SER A 393 -5.87 -5.29 -2.58
C SER A 393 -4.79 -6.13 -1.92
N THR A 394 -5.12 -7.37 -1.56
CA THR A 394 -4.15 -8.42 -1.21
C THR A 394 -3.85 -9.35 -2.39
N VAL A 395 -4.62 -9.26 -3.48
CA VAL A 395 -4.45 -10.09 -4.68
C VAL A 395 -3.45 -9.45 -5.64
N ASP A 396 -3.55 -8.12 -5.82
CA ASP A 396 -2.65 -7.33 -6.68
C ASP A 396 -1.77 -6.36 -5.87
N ALA A 397 -1.42 -6.74 -4.64
CA ALA A 397 -0.43 -6.01 -3.85
C ALA A 397 0.99 -6.43 -4.22
N PRO A 398 1.90 -5.49 -4.54
CA PRO A 398 3.30 -5.80 -4.81
C PRO A 398 3.97 -6.53 -3.66
N PHE A 399 3.58 -6.19 -2.44
CA PHE A 399 4.06 -6.86 -1.24
C PHE A 399 3.67 -8.33 -1.18
N GLN A 400 2.37 -8.65 -1.32
CA GLN A 400 1.90 -10.03 -1.28
C GLN A 400 2.42 -10.85 -2.46
N ILE A 401 2.50 -10.25 -3.65
CA ILE A 401 2.98 -10.95 -4.84
C ILE A 401 4.50 -11.23 -4.76
N THR A 402 5.28 -10.33 -4.16
CA THR A 402 6.74 -10.46 -4.08
C THR A 402 7.17 -11.42 -2.96
N VAL A 403 6.57 -11.29 -1.77
CA VAL A 403 6.86 -12.16 -0.62
C VAL A 403 5.54 -12.53 0.05
N PRO A 404 4.87 -13.59 -0.43
CA PRO A 404 3.57 -14.00 0.10
C PRO A 404 3.59 -14.16 1.61
N ASP A 405 2.56 -13.62 2.28
CA ASP A 405 2.28 -13.72 3.72
C ASP A 405 3.30 -13.04 4.65
N TYR A 406 4.26 -12.30 4.10
CA TYR A 406 5.25 -11.61 4.92
C TYR A 406 4.80 -10.21 5.31
N TYR A 407 4.31 -9.38 4.40
CA TYR A 407 4.08 -7.95 4.70
C TYR A 407 2.78 -7.67 5.47
N TYR A 408 2.02 -8.69 5.81
CA TYR A 408 0.69 -8.58 6.42
C TYR A 408 0.61 -9.42 7.69
N ARG A 409 -0.23 -8.99 8.62
CA ARG A 409 -0.56 -9.84 9.76
C ARG A 409 -1.59 -10.88 9.31
N MET A 410 -1.30 -12.14 9.61
CA MET A 410 -2.09 -13.28 9.14
C MET A 410 -2.78 -13.99 10.31
N ASN A 411 -3.89 -14.66 10.03
CA ASN A 411 -4.51 -15.64 10.91
C ASN A 411 -3.91 -17.04 10.65
N PRO A 412 -4.06 -17.99 11.58
CA PRO A 412 -3.50 -19.34 11.44
C PRO A 412 -4.01 -20.11 10.21
N ASP A 413 -5.21 -19.78 9.73
CA ASP A 413 -5.81 -20.36 8.52
C ASP A 413 -5.29 -19.71 7.22
N GLY A 414 -4.37 -18.74 7.29
CA GLY A 414 -3.86 -18.02 6.12
C GLY A 414 -4.74 -16.87 5.65
N THR A 415 -5.82 -16.54 6.35
CA THR A 415 -6.59 -15.32 6.07
C THR A 415 -5.86 -14.09 6.62
N PHE A 416 -6.08 -12.92 6.03
CA PHE A 416 -5.53 -11.67 6.54
C PHE A 416 -6.25 -11.24 7.83
N GLN A 417 -5.50 -10.70 8.80
CA GLN A 417 -6.10 -9.95 9.89
C GLN A 417 -6.69 -8.64 9.37
N ASN A 418 -7.74 -8.14 10.03
CA ASN A 418 -8.50 -6.99 9.54
C ASN A 418 -8.86 -6.00 10.66
N GLY A 419 -7.88 -5.64 11.49
CA GLY A 419 -8.06 -4.62 12.52
C GLY A 419 -8.36 -3.23 11.94
N THR A 420 -7.98 -2.98 10.70
CA THR A 420 -8.26 -1.76 9.94
C THR A 420 -9.73 -1.64 9.51
N GLY A 421 -10.43 -2.77 9.40
CA GLY A 421 -11.81 -2.83 8.92
C GLY A 421 -11.97 -2.81 7.39
N VAL A 422 -10.87 -2.72 6.62
CA VAL A 422 -10.88 -2.56 5.16
C VAL A 422 -10.29 -3.74 4.38
N GLY A 423 -10.01 -4.86 5.05
CA GLY A 423 -9.75 -6.17 4.45
C GLY A 423 -8.40 -6.77 4.81
N ASN A 424 -7.40 -5.95 5.13
CA ASN A 424 -6.08 -6.40 5.58
C ASN A 424 -5.43 -5.40 6.54
N GLU A 425 -4.42 -5.86 7.27
CA GLU A 425 -3.51 -4.99 8.02
C GLU A 425 -2.06 -5.40 7.75
N THR A 426 -1.20 -4.40 7.55
CA THR A 426 0.23 -4.61 7.30
C THR A 426 1.00 -4.87 8.60
N ALA A 427 2.09 -5.63 8.50
CA ALA A 427 2.92 -6.02 9.63
C ALA A 427 4.11 -5.06 9.79
N SER A 428 3.89 -3.86 10.36
CA SER A 428 4.96 -2.86 10.60
C SER A 428 6.11 -3.40 11.43
N GLU A 429 5.85 -4.41 12.26
CA GLU A 429 6.82 -5.03 13.14
C GLU A 429 7.89 -5.84 12.39
N HIS A 430 7.60 -6.24 11.15
CA HIS A 430 8.51 -6.99 10.29
C HIS A 430 9.62 -6.09 9.74
N GLU A 431 10.85 -6.59 9.78
CA GLU A 431 12.06 -5.81 9.48
C GLU A 431 12.00 -5.09 8.13
N MET A 432 11.58 -5.79 7.07
CA MET A 432 11.55 -5.22 5.72
C MET A 432 10.37 -4.29 5.50
N TYR A 433 9.27 -4.42 6.25
CA TYR A 433 8.17 -3.46 6.17
C TYR A 433 8.44 -2.21 7.00
N ARG A 434 9.04 -2.35 8.20
CA ARG A 434 9.60 -1.22 8.95
C ARG A 434 10.57 -0.42 8.10
N LYS A 435 11.51 -1.10 7.44
CA LYS A 435 12.43 -0.48 6.49
C LYS A 435 11.68 0.25 5.39
N TYR A 436 10.69 -0.39 4.76
CA TYR A 436 9.89 0.21 3.70
C TYR A 436 9.23 1.52 4.14
N MET A 437 8.57 1.53 5.31
CA MET A 437 7.91 2.72 5.84
C MET A 437 8.91 3.86 6.03
N ILE A 438 10.08 3.57 6.61
CA ILE A 438 11.14 4.56 6.82
C ILE A 438 11.66 5.10 5.47
N ASP A 439 12.00 4.20 4.53
CA ASP A 439 12.51 4.57 3.22
C ASP A 439 11.49 5.40 2.43
N SER A 440 10.21 5.03 2.48
CA SER A 440 9.10 5.73 1.84
C SER A 440 8.95 7.16 2.38
N LEU A 441 8.90 7.32 3.70
CA LEU A 441 8.81 8.64 4.35
C LEU A 441 10.02 9.51 4.03
N LEU A 442 11.23 8.94 4.09
CA LEU A 442 12.45 9.64 3.74
C LEU A 442 12.50 10.02 2.26
N TYR A 443 11.94 9.21 1.36
CA TYR A 443 11.78 9.56 -0.05
C TYR A 443 10.87 10.79 -0.20
N TRP A 444 9.71 10.83 0.45
CA TRP A 444 8.81 11.99 0.41
C TRP A 444 9.48 13.27 0.95
N VAL A 445 10.29 13.17 2.01
CA VAL A 445 11.05 14.31 2.53
C VAL A 445 12.17 14.74 1.57
N LYS A 446 12.95 13.80 1.04
CA LYS A 446 14.17 14.08 0.25
C LYS A 446 13.90 14.39 -1.22
N GLU A 447 12.77 13.95 -1.76
CA GLU A 447 12.39 14.21 -3.15
C GLU A 447 11.44 15.40 -3.26
N TYR A 448 10.45 15.50 -2.36
CA TYR A 448 9.36 16.48 -2.45
C TYR A 448 9.41 17.57 -1.37
N ASN A 449 10.34 17.50 -0.41
CA ASN A 449 10.46 18.47 0.68
C ASN A 449 9.23 18.52 1.62
N ILE A 450 8.53 17.39 1.80
CA ILE A 450 7.40 17.28 2.74
C ILE A 450 7.84 17.64 4.17
N ASP A 451 6.97 18.34 4.90
CA ASP A 451 7.26 18.92 6.23
C ASP A 451 6.60 18.18 7.40
N GLY A 452 5.79 17.16 7.10
CA GLY A 452 5.17 16.35 8.13
C GLY A 452 4.30 15.25 7.57
N PHE A 453 3.87 14.36 8.47
CA PHE A 453 3.04 13.20 8.14
C PHE A 453 1.90 13.04 9.14
N ARG A 454 0.69 12.86 8.61
CA ARG A 454 -0.48 12.38 9.36
C ARG A 454 -0.63 10.90 9.06
N PHE A 455 -0.45 10.04 10.06
CA PHE A 455 -0.60 8.59 9.92
C PHE A 455 -2.06 8.18 10.08
N ASP A 456 -2.63 7.68 8.99
CA ASP A 456 -3.92 7.00 9.00
C ASP A 456 -3.86 5.76 9.89
N LEU A 457 -4.88 5.59 10.72
CA LEU A 457 -5.02 4.46 11.64
C LEU A 457 -3.71 4.08 12.35
N MET A 458 -2.95 5.08 12.82
CA MET A 458 -1.62 4.93 13.43
C MET A 458 -1.55 3.82 14.48
N GLY A 459 -2.64 3.58 15.23
CA GLY A 459 -2.72 2.53 16.23
C GLY A 459 -2.61 1.08 15.72
N ILE A 460 -2.67 0.84 14.40
CA ILE A 460 -2.38 -0.45 13.76
C ILE A 460 -0.87 -0.74 13.76
N HIS A 461 -0.03 0.28 13.79
CA HIS A 461 1.42 0.12 13.76
C HIS A 461 1.99 -0.17 15.14
N ASP A 462 3.16 -0.82 15.17
CA ASP A 462 3.90 -1.06 16.39
C ASP A 462 4.70 0.18 16.82
N VAL A 463 4.83 0.37 18.14
CA VAL A 463 5.55 1.48 18.78
C VAL A 463 7.00 1.54 18.32
N LYS A 464 7.68 0.40 18.15
CA LYS A 464 9.11 0.38 17.79
C LYS A 464 9.33 0.93 16.38
N THR A 465 8.46 0.58 15.43
CA THR A 465 8.49 1.15 14.08
C THR A 465 8.22 2.64 14.10
N MET A 466 7.23 3.10 14.85
CA MET A 466 6.95 4.53 14.98
C MET A 466 8.13 5.30 15.61
N GLN A 467 8.78 4.75 16.64
CA GLN A 467 10.01 5.31 17.20
C GLN A 467 11.15 5.38 16.16
N ALA A 468 11.36 4.31 15.39
CA ALA A 468 12.39 4.26 14.37
C ALA A 468 12.13 5.29 13.25
N ILE A 469 10.88 5.47 12.86
CA ILE A 469 10.45 6.53 11.94
C ILE A 469 10.74 7.90 12.53
N ARG A 470 10.40 8.14 13.80
CA ARG A 470 10.66 9.42 14.46
C ARG A 470 12.14 9.77 14.44
N TRP A 471 13.00 8.81 14.80
CA TRP A 471 14.45 8.98 14.77
C TRP A 471 14.96 9.27 13.36
N ALA A 472 14.50 8.52 12.35
CA ALA A 472 14.93 8.72 10.97
C ALA A 472 14.56 10.12 10.44
N LEU A 473 13.39 10.64 10.82
CA LEU A 473 12.96 11.99 10.45
C LEU A 473 13.73 13.07 11.23
N ASP A 474 14.03 12.84 12.50
CA ASP A 474 14.81 13.78 13.33
C ASP A 474 16.24 13.99 12.80
N GLU A 475 16.86 12.94 12.26
CA GLU A 475 18.16 13.02 11.59
C GLU A 475 18.14 13.91 10.34
N VAL A 476 16.96 14.10 9.72
CA VAL A 476 16.80 15.04 8.60
C VAL A 476 16.47 16.44 9.12
N ASP A 477 15.42 16.55 9.92
CA ASP A 477 15.02 17.79 10.59
C ASP A 477 14.02 17.48 11.72
N PRO A 478 14.35 17.75 13.00
CA PRO A 478 13.48 17.43 14.13
C PRO A 478 12.16 18.24 14.17
N ARG A 479 12.01 19.22 13.28
CA ARG A 479 10.79 20.03 13.16
C ARG A 479 9.80 19.46 12.15
N ILE A 480 10.11 18.34 11.50
CA ILE A 480 9.14 17.60 10.68
C ILE A 480 8.05 17.06 11.60
N ILE A 481 6.81 17.52 11.41
CA ILE A 481 5.68 17.20 12.29
C ILE A 481 5.17 15.80 12.00
N THR A 482 4.96 14.98 13.03
CA THR A 482 4.34 13.64 12.88
C THR A 482 3.24 13.45 13.91
N TYR A 483 2.07 13.05 13.44
CA TYR A 483 0.94 12.67 14.28
C TYR A 483 0.06 11.66 13.57
N GLY A 484 -0.93 11.11 14.26
CA GLY A 484 -1.87 10.20 13.61
C GLY A 484 -3.00 9.74 14.50
N GLU A 485 -3.80 8.84 13.94
CA GLU A 485 -4.98 8.28 14.58
C GLU A 485 -4.62 7.10 15.50
N GLY A 486 -4.29 7.41 16.75
CA GLY A 486 -3.90 6.43 17.77
C GLY A 486 -5.06 5.62 18.35
N TRP A 487 -5.97 5.08 17.52
CA TRP A 487 -7.08 4.22 17.94
C TRP A 487 -6.59 2.85 18.43
N ASP A 488 -7.25 2.23 19.41
CA ASP A 488 -6.95 0.84 19.79
C ASP A 488 -7.68 -0.13 18.86
N MET A 489 -6.97 -0.64 17.85
CA MET A 489 -7.53 -1.47 16.79
C MET A 489 -6.70 -2.72 16.54
N GLY A 490 -7.31 -3.73 15.91
CA GLY A 490 -6.67 -5.02 15.62
C GLY A 490 -6.31 -5.84 16.85
N THR A 491 -5.92 -7.09 16.62
CA THR A 491 -5.48 -8.02 17.67
C THR A 491 -4.11 -8.64 17.39
N GLY A 492 -3.49 -8.32 16.24
CA GLY A 492 -2.19 -8.86 15.84
C GLY A 492 -1.01 -8.37 16.68
N LEU A 493 -1.16 -7.23 17.36
CA LEU A 493 -0.18 -6.71 18.31
C LEU A 493 -0.70 -6.76 19.75
N ALA A 494 0.20 -7.01 20.70
CA ALA A 494 -0.12 -6.88 22.10
C ALA A 494 -0.51 -5.42 22.43
N PRO A 495 -1.44 -5.18 23.38
CA PRO A 495 -1.93 -3.83 23.67
C PRO A 495 -0.84 -2.78 23.97
N TYR A 496 0.29 -3.17 24.55
CA TYR A 496 1.41 -2.26 24.87
C TYR A 496 2.34 -1.98 23.69
N ASP A 497 2.29 -2.80 22.64
CA ASP A 497 3.13 -2.65 21.45
C ASP A 497 2.46 -1.79 20.38
N LYS A 498 1.17 -1.47 20.50
CA LYS A 498 0.44 -0.62 19.53
C LYS A 498 0.78 0.85 19.68
N ALA A 499 0.94 1.56 18.57
CA ALA A 499 1.11 3.02 18.50
C ALA A 499 -0.22 3.78 18.73
N LYS A 500 -0.92 3.42 19.80
CA LYS A 500 -2.19 4.00 20.21
C LYS A 500 -2.01 5.10 21.25
N LYS A 501 -3.07 5.88 21.47
CA LYS A 501 -3.10 7.02 22.39
C LYS A 501 -2.62 6.68 23.81
N ASP A 502 -3.04 5.53 24.35
CA ASP A 502 -2.64 5.10 25.70
C ASP A 502 -1.12 4.87 25.83
N ASN A 503 -0.45 4.58 24.71
CA ASN A 503 0.98 4.33 24.62
C ASN A 503 1.78 5.54 24.12
N ALA A 504 1.15 6.73 24.00
CA ALA A 504 1.83 7.93 23.48
C ALA A 504 3.09 8.31 24.28
N TYR A 505 3.15 7.98 25.58
CA TYR A 505 4.33 8.18 26.42
C TYR A 505 5.57 7.40 25.94
N GLN A 506 5.39 6.36 25.14
CA GLN A 506 6.48 5.59 24.52
C GLN A 506 6.99 6.25 23.22
N MET A 507 6.24 7.19 22.63
CA MET A 507 6.53 7.79 21.32
C MET A 507 6.71 9.30 21.44
N PRO A 508 7.78 9.79 22.11
CA PRO A 508 8.01 11.22 22.27
C PRO A 508 8.15 11.90 20.89
N ASN A 509 7.64 13.12 20.77
CA ASN A 509 7.60 13.90 19.53
C ASN A 509 6.74 13.28 18.40
N MET A 510 5.88 12.31 18.74
CA MET A 510 4.77 11.88 17.90
C MET A 510 3.47 12.17 18.63
N ASP A 511 2.69 13.12 18.10
CA ASP A 511 1.44 13.51 18.74
C ASP A 511 0.32 12.52 18.34
N SER A 512 -0.50 12.11 19.30
CA SER A 512 -1.76 11.43 18.98
C SER A 512 -2.84 12.48 18.70
N LEU A 513 -3.60 12.34 17.61
CA LEU A 513 -4.65 13.29 17.27
C LEU A 513 -5.65 13.44 18.44
N MET A 514 -5.81 14.66 18.96
CA MET A 514 -6.97 15.07 19.74
C MET A 514 -7.83 15.92 18.79
N MET A 515 -8.89 15.33 18.22
CA MET A 515 -9.86 16.12 17.47
C MET A 515 -10.55 17.09 18.43
N ILE A 516 -10.18 18.37 18.36
CA ILE A 516 -11.04 19.46 18.82
C ILE A 516 -11.81 19.91 17.58
N SER A 517 -12.90 19.22 17.27
CA SER A 517 -13.86 19.73 16.31
C SER A 517 -14.54 20.95 16.93
N VAL A 518 -14.36 22.13 16.33
CA VAL A 518 -15.17 23.31 16.65
C VAL A 518 -16.50 23.15 15.91
N MET A 519 -17.33 22.20 16.36
CA MET A 519 -18.73 22.08 15.93
C MET A 519 -19.67 22.65 16.99
N PRO A 520 -20.73 23.39 16.62
CA PRO A 520 -21.73 23.83 17.57
C PRO A 520 -22.67 22.69 17.98
N SER A 521 -22.60 22.32 19.27
CA SER A 521 -23.58 21.53 20.04
C SER A 521 -23.69 20.01 19.77
N LYS A 522 -24.24 19.31 20.77
CA LYS A 522 -24.05 17.87 21.07
C LYS A 522 -24.82 16.88 20.15
N GLU A 523 -25.62 17.33 19.20
CA GLU A 523 -26.54 16.45 18.46
C GLU A 523 -26.00 15.93 17.11
N GLU A 524 -24.87 16.42 16.60
CA GLU A 524 -24.33 16.00 15.28
C GLU A 524 -23.24 14.91 15.33
N LYS A 525 -23.12 14.16 16.44
CA LYS A 525 -22.06 13.15 16.63
C LYS A 525 -22.16 11.90 15.75
N PHE A 526 -23.29 11.68 15.05
CA PHE A 526 -23.51 10.48 14.23
C PHE A 526 -23.47 10.72 12.71
N MET A 527 -23.23 11.96 12.27
CA MET A 527 -23.32 12.36 10.85
C MET A 527 -21.97 12.81 10.24
N ALA A 528 -20.86 12.60 10.95
CA ALA A 528 -19.55 13.10 10.53
C ALA A 528 -18.92 12.41 9.30
N GLN A 529 -19.56 11.36 8.75
CA GLN A 529 -19.14 10.79 7.45
C GLN A 529 -19.61 11.61 6.24
N SER A 530 -20.43 12.66 6.41
CA SER A 530 -21.09 13.32 5.27
C SER A 530 -21.02 14.86 5.24
N ARG A 531 -20.10 15.52 5.95
CA ARG A 531 -19.95 16.98 5.85
C ARG A 531 -18.50 17.43 5.67
N GLN A 532 -18.27 18.13 4.56
CA GLN A 532 -17.07 18.91 4.28
C GLN A 532 -17.05 20.13 5.19
N ASP A 533 -16.38 20.03 6.33
CA ASP A 533 -16.00 21.20 7.14
C ASP A 533 -14.47 21.25 7.23
N LEU A 534 -13.90 22.45 7.05
CA LEU A 534 -12.47 22.72 7.18
C LEU A 534 -12.03 22.33 8.61
N LEU A 535 -11.23 21.27 8.74
CA LEU A 535 -10.78 20.80 10.05
C LEU A 535 -9.53 21.57 10.47
N VAL A 536 -9.62 22.28 11.61
CA VAL A 536 -8.44 22.85 12.26
C VAL A 536 -7.95 21.87 13.32
N VAL A 537 -6.80 21.25 13.08
CA VAL A 537 -6.17 20.33 14.04
C VAL A 537 -5.26 21.12 14.99
N LEU A 538 -5.47 20.96 16.30
CA LEU A 538 -4.58 21.47 17.34
C LEU A 538 -3.83 20.30 17.97
N LEU A 539 -2.50 20.34 17.91
CA LEU A 539 -1.64 19.38 18.58
C LEU A 539 -1.55 19.74 20.08
N GLN A 540 -2.20 18.95 20.92
CA GLN A 540 -2.10 19.04 22.38
C GLN A 540 -1.58 17.71 22.92
N ASN A 541 -0.33 17.68 23.37
CA ASN A 541 0.16 16.92 24.54
C ASN A 541 1.66 17.14 24.75
N ARG A 542 2.03 17.92 25.76
CA ARG A 542 3.30 17.78 26.48
C ARG A 542 2.99 17.70 27.96
N LEU A 543 3.13 16.51 28.55
CA LEU A 543 3.40 16.35 29.97
C LEU A 543 4.77 15.71 30.12
#